data_AF-A0AAX3SJD3-F1
#
_entry.id   AF-A0AAX3SJD3-F1
#
_cell.length_a   1.000
_cell.length_b   1.000
_cell.length_c   1.000
_cell.angle_alpha   90.00
_cell.angle_beta   90.00
_cell.angle_gamma   90.00
#
_symmetry.space_group_name_H-M   'P 1'
#
loop_
_entity.id
_entity.type
_entity.pdbx_description
1 polymer ?
#
loop_
_entity_poly.entity_id
_entity_poly.type
_entity_poly.pdbx_seq_one_letter_code
_entity_poly.pdbx_strand_id
1 'polypeptide(L)'
;MAADERCPIDIGNYVRLLSVPAWLLKDLPSDEQLEILSYIGRIACVESIDADGYVWLGFGSTVQLEDYSEYVGHSFCVPPDSVELHFLKSEN
;
A
#
# COMPACT_ATOMS: atom_id res chain seq x y z
N MET A 1 -17.29 -19.30 16.55
CA MET A 1 -16.42 -18.80 15.47
C MET A 1 -15.86 -17.50 15.97
N ALA A 2 -14.58 -17.49 16.37
CA ALA A 2 -13.96 -16.28 16.89
C ALA A 2 -13.89 -15.26 15.75
N ALA A 3 -14.64 -14.17 15.87
CA ALA A 3 -14.38 -12.98 15.08
C ALA A 3 -12.97 -12.54 15.49
N ASP A 4 -12.01 -12.76 14.62
CA ASP A 4 -10.65 -12.28 14.78
C ASP A 4 -10.77 -10.75 14.92
N GLU A 5 -10.58 -10.24 16.14
CA GLU A 5 -10.68 -8.82 16.50
C GLU A 5 -9.50 -8.03 15.91
N ARG A 6 -9.17 -8.26 14.63
CA ARG A 6 -8.36 -7.32 13.86
C ARG A 6 -9.22 -6.08 13.65
N CYS A 7 -8.70 -4.94 14.09
CA CYS A 7 -9.27 -3.67 13.71
C CYS A 7 -9.44 -3.66 12.18
N PRO A 8 -10.65 -3.39 11.66
CA PRO A 8 -10.86 -3.35 10.23
C PRO A 8 -9.97 -2.24 9.65
N ILE A 9 -9.29 -2.55 8.56
CA ILE A 9 -8.53 -1.56 7.79
C ILE A 9 -9.54 -0.64 7.13
N ASP A 10 -9.37 0.67 7.32
CA ASP A 10 -10.22 1.69 6.73
C ASP A 10 -9.39 2.71 5.92
N ILE A 11 -10.07 3.46 5.05
CA ILE A 11 -9.48 4.54 4.26
C ILE A 11 -8.85 5.58 5.20
N GLY A 12 -7.65 6.04 4.84
CA GLY A 12 -6.88 6.97 5.67
C GLY A 12 -6.08 6.31 6.80
N ASN A 13 -6.22 5.00 7.02
CA ASN A 13 -5.32 4.29 7.92
C ASN A 13 -3.92 4.17 7.30
N TYR A 14 -2.90 4.17 8.14
CA TYR A 14 -1.56 3.79 7.73
C TYR A 14 -1.40 2.28 7.92
N VAL A 15 -0.91 1.61 6.89
CA VAL A 15 -0.67 0.17 6.92
C VAL A 15 0.73 -0.15 6.44
N ARG A 16 1.34 -1.20 7.01
CA ARG A 16 2.60 -1.76 6.53
C ARG A 16 2.31 -2.89 5.55
N LEU A 17 2.94 -2.84 4.38
CA LEU A 17 2.85 -3.91 3.38
C LEU A 17 3.67 -5.13 3.85
N LEU A 18 3.03 -6.28 3.97
CA LEU A 18 3.66 -7.53 4.43
C LEU A 18 4.07 -8.42 3.27
N SER A 19 3.25 -8.47 2.23
CA SER A 19 3.48 -9.33 1.07
C SER A 19 2.83 -8.73 -0.17
N VAL A 20 3.34 -9.11 -1.34
CA VAL A 20 2.73 -8.77 -2.61
C VAL A 20 2.20 -10.06 -3.24
N PRO A 21 0.92 -10.12 -3.66
CA PRO A 21 0.39 -11.30 -4.29
C PRO A 21 1.03 -11.55 -5.65
N ALA A 22 1.34 -12.82 -5.95
CA ALA A 22 2.00 -13.19 -7.20
C ALA A 22 1.23 -12.78 -8.46
N TRP A 23 -0.11 -12.72 -8.38
CA TRP A 23 -0.94 -12.29 -9.49
C TRP A 23 -0.76 -10.81 -9.86
N LEU A 24 -0.30 -9.96 -8.92
CA LEU A 24 -0.01 -8.55 -9.19
C LEU A 24 1.26 -8.41 -10.03
N LEU A 25 2.22 -9.31 -9.84
CA LEU A 25 3.54 -9.25 -10.47
C LEU A 25 3.61 -9.94 -11.83
N LYS A 26 2.71 -10.92 -12.09
CA LYS A 26 2.83 -11.86 -13.21
C LYS A 26 2.90 -11.22 -14.60
N ASP A 27 2.25 -10.07 -14.77
CA ASP A 27 2.13 -9.37 -16.07
C ASP A 27 3.06 -8.15 -16.17
N LEU A 28 3.84 -7.87 -15.11
CA LEU A 28 4.70 -6.69 -15.05
C LEU A 28 6.12 -6.99 -15.55
N PRO A 29 6.82 -6.02 -16.16
CA PRO A 29 8.25 -6.12 -16.43
C PRO A 29 9.07 -6.38 -15.16
N SER A 30 10.23 -7.02 -15.30
CA SER A 30 11.10 -7.36 -14.16
C SER A 30 11.48 -6.16 -13.29
N ASP A 31 11.74 -5.00 -13.91
CA ASP A 31 12.10 -3.77 -13.19
C ASP A 31 10.93 -3.28 -12.31
N GLU A 32 9.71 -3.28 -12.84
CA GLU A 32 8.50 -2.93 -12.08
C GLU A 32 8.20 -3.95 -10.97
N GLN A 33 8.41 -5.25 -11.23
CA GLN A 33 8.28 -6.26 -10.19
C GLN A 33 9.23 -6.01 -9.02
N LEU A 34 10.50 -5.69 -9.33
CA LEU A 34 11.51 -5.37 -8.32
C LEU A 34 11.14 -4.12 -7.52
N GLU A 35 10.62 -3.09 -8.20
CA GLU A 35 10.17 -1.87 -7.55
C GLU A 35 8.99 -2.13 -6.61
N ILE A 36 7.96 -2.87 -7.05
CA ILE A 36 6.82 -3.21 -6.20
C ILE A 36 7.26 -4.06 -5.00
N LEU A 37 8.13 -5.04 -5.21
CA LEU A 37 8.68 -5.87 -4.13
C LEU A 37 9.49 -5.04 -3.13
N SER A 38 10.12 -3.93 -3.56
CA SER A 38 10.86 -3.03 -2.68
C SER A 38 9.98 -2.31 -1.65
N TYR A 39 8.66 -2.26 -1.88
CA TYR A 39 7.71 -1.67 -0.92
C TYR A 39 7.35 -2.59 0.24
N ILE A 40 7.70 -3.89 0.18
CA ILE A 40 7.46 -4.80 1.30
C ILE A 40 8.19 -4.29 2.55
N GLY A 41 7.45 -4.18 3.65
CA GLY A 41 7.89 -3.62 4.93
C GLY A 41 7.73 -2.10 5.05
N ARG A 42 7.40 -1.39 3.97
CA ARG A 42 7.14 0.06 4.01
C ARG A 42 5.69 0.35 4.42
N ILE A 43 5.49 1.58 4.90
CA ILE A 43 4.18 2.07 5.36
C ILE A 43 3.58 2.95 4.25
N ALA A 44 2.31 2.73 3.95
CA ALA A 44 1.51 3.57 3.06
C ALA A 44 0.17 3.92 3.70
N CYS A 45 -0.42 5.01 3.24
CA CYS A 45 -1.80 5.35 3.56
C CYS A 45 -2.74 4.53 2.67
N VAL A 46 -3.84 4.04 3.22
CA VAL A 46 -4.92 3.43 2.45
C VAL A 46 -5.68 4.52 1.71
N GLU A 47 -5.55 4.53 0.39
CA GLU A 47 -6.18 5.53 -0.48
C GLU A 47 -7.65 5.21 -0.75
N SER A 48 -7.95 3.92 -0.94
CA SER A 48 -9.31 3.43 -1.13
C SER A 48 -9.41 1.93 -0.81
N ILE A 49 -10.64 1.46 -0.67
CA ILE A 49 -10.96 0.04 -0.57
C ILE A 49 -12.04 -0.23 -1.63
N ASP A 50 -11.80 -1.20 -2.51
CA ASP A 50 -12.74 -1.52 -3.57
C ASP A 50 -13.87 -2.46 -3.08
N ALA A 51 -14.85 -2.71 -3.95
CA ALA A 51 -16.06 -3.45 -3.59
C ALA A 51 -15.78 -4.91 -3.15
N ASP A 52 -14.65 -5.47 -3.59
CA ASP A 52 -14.20 -6.82 -3.23
C ASP A 52 -13.32 -6.82 -1.95
N GLY A 53 -13.04 -5.64 -1.38
CA GLY A 53 -12.30 -5.49 -0.13
C GLY A 53 -10.77 -5.45 -0.30
N TYR A 54 -10.24 -5.29 -1.50
CA TYR A 54 -8.82 -5.03 -1.71
C TYR A 54 -8.47 -3.60 -1.30
N VAL A 55 -7.30 -3.48 -0.70
CA VAL A 55 -6.76 -2.25 -0.13
C VAL A 55 -5.86 -1.60 -1.16
N TRP A 56 -6.20 -0.39 -1.60
CA TRP A 56 -5.38 0.40 -2.52
C TRP A 56 -4.36 1.22 -1.75
N LEU A 57 -3.09 1.08 -2.15
CA LEU A 57 -1.94 1.73 -1.52
C LEU A 57 -1.21 2.59 -2.54
N GLY A 58 -0.98 3.85 -2.17
CA GLY A 58 -0.11 4.76 -2.91
C GLY A 58 1.29 4.82 -2.29
N PHE A 59 2.29 4.32 -3.01
CA PHE A 59 3.71 4.50 -2.70
C PHE A 59 4.31 5.49 -3.68
N GLY A 60 3.98 6.77 -3.51
CA GLY A 60 4.53 7.83 -4.32
C GLY A 60 4.77 9.10 -3.54
N SER A 61 5.65 9.94 -4.09
CA SER A 61 5.89 11.28 -3.61
C SER A 61 5.71 12.26 -4.75
N THR A 62 5.09 13.40 -4.46
CA THR A 62 5.14 14.53 -5.38
C THR A 62 6.57 15.04 -5.40
N VAL A 63 7.20 14.99 -6.57
CA VAL A 63 8.52 15.57 -6.81
C VAL A 63 8.31 16.92 -7.48
N GLN A 64 8.90 17.96 -6.92
CA GLN A 64 8.80 19.31 -7.45
C GLN A 64 10.03 19.59 -8.32
N LEU A 65 9.81 19.75 -9.62
CA LEU A 65 10.81 20.17 -10.60
C LEU A 65 10.60 21.67 -10.89
N GLU A 66 11.59 22.32 -11.50
CA GLU A 66 11.62 23.79 -11.66
C GLU A 66 10.38 24.34 -12.39
N ASP A 67 9.79 23.58 -13.33
CA ASP A 67 8.66 24.00 -14.15
C ASP A 67 7.34 23.24 -13.88
N TYR A 68 7.38 22.12 -13.17
CA TYR A 68 6.19 21.30 -12.88
C TYR A 68 6.37 20.37 -11.68
N SER A 69 5.25 19.90 -11.12
CA SER A 69 5.24 18.83 -10.13
C SER A 69 4.85 17.51 -10.79
N GLU A 70 5.65 16.47 -10.59
CA GLU A 70 5.36 15.12 -11.05
C GLU A 70 5.04 14.22 -9.86
N TYR A 71 3.98 13.42 -9.95
CA TYR A 71 3.77 12.35 -8.98
C TYR A 71 4.58 11.14 -9.44
N VAL A 72 5.61 10.79 -8.67
CA VAL A 72 6.46 9.63 -8.96
C VAL A 72 6.18 8.57 -7.92
N GLY A 73 5.74 7.40 -8.37
CA GLY A 73 5.45 6.27 -7.51
C GLY A 73 4.50 5.25 -8.14
N HIS A 74 4.18 4.23 -7.36
CA HIS A 74 3.25 3.17 -7.74
C HIS A 74 2.01 3.19 -6.87
N SER A 75 0.85 2.97 -7.49
CA SER A 75 -0.39 2.67 -6.79
C SER A 75 -0.91 1.31 -7.24
N PHE A 76 -1.21 0.44 -6.29
CA PHE A 76 -1.70 -0.90 -6.54
C PHE A 76 -2.57 -1.38 -5.38
N CYS A 77 -3.43 -2.38 -5.64
CA CYS A 77 -4.25 -3.00 -4.62
C CYS A 77 -3.71 -4.34 -4.15
N VAL A 78 -3.94 -4.65 -2.88
CA VAL A 78 -3.56 -5.93 -2.26
C VAL A 78 -4.67 -6.45 -1.35
N PRO A 79 -4.74 -7.78 -1.11
CA PRO A 79 -5.67 -8.34 -0.14
C PRO A 79 -5.44 -7.75 1.26
N PRO A 80 -6.47 -7.67 2.13
CA PRO A 80 -6.32 -7.23 3.52
C PRO A 80 -5.26 -8.00 4.31
N ASP A 81 -5.11 -9.31 4.04
CA ASP A 81 -4.10 -10.15 4.69
C ASP A 81 -2.66 -9.84 4.27
N SER A 82 -2.47 -9.04 3.21
CA SER A 82 -1.16 -8.59 2.74
C SER A 82 -0.66 -7.34 3.45
N VAL A 83 -1.43 -6.79 4.39
CA VAL A 83 -1.09 -5.58 5.12
C VAL A 83 -1.39 -5.72 6.61
N GLU A 84 -0.77 -4.87 7.42
CA GLU A 84 -1.10 -4.72 8.84
C GLU A 84 -1.28 -3.25 9.20
N LEU A 85 -2.16 -2.96 10.15
CA LEU A 85 -2.35 -1.60 10.66
C LEU A 85 -1.09 -1.09 11.37
N HIS A 86 -0.67 0.11 10.98
CA HIS A 86 0.44 0.84 11.57
C HIS A 86 -0.09 2.08 12.28
N PHE A 87 -0.09 2.06 13.61
CA PHE A 87 -0.43 3.22 14.41
C PHE A 87 0.78 4.14 14.51
N LEU A 88 0.68 5.33 13.91
CA LEU A 88 1.62 6.41 14.18
C LEU A 88 1.53 6.74 15.66
N LYS A 89 2.57 6.40 16.44
CA LYS A 89 2.66 6.88 17.82
C LYS A 89 2.81 8.40 17.74
N SER A 90 1.78 9.13 18.14
CA SER A 90 1.93 10.55 18.45
C SER A 90 2.92 10.65 19.60
N GLU A 91 4.14 11.11 19.32
CA GLU A 91 5.03 11.56 20.37
C GLU A 91 4.41 12.79 21.03
N ASN A 92 4.26 12.71 22.36
CA ASN A 92 3.67 13.73 23.22
C ASN A 92 4.73 14.68 23.75
#